data_AF-A0A800A8G4-F1
#
_entry.id   AF-A0A800A8G4-F1
#
_cell.length_a   1.000
_cell.length_b   1.000
_cell.length_c   1.000
_cell.angle_alpha   90.00
_cell.angle_beta   90.00
_cell.angle_gamma   90.00
#
_symmetry.space_group_name_H-M   'P 1'
#
loop_
_entity.id
_entity.type
_entity.pdbx_description
1 polymer ?
#
loop_
_entity_poly.entity_id
_entity_poly.type
_entity_poly.pdbx_seq_one_letter_code
_entity_poly.pdbx_strand_id
1 'polypeptide(L)'
;MKIAAAQTSPVWGDPEATSKVVAEWIRRAADQGVDLLAFGETFMSGYPYWMARTDGARWNAPDQKEAYAYYLASAVAIDGPEIATIQETVRETGVFTYLGVTERSRSGGTVYATLLALDPTMGVVGAHRKLMPTYDERMAWGIGDGHGLRTHQVGEFTVSGLNCWENWVPTIRHAMYAQGTQLHVAVWPGSVRNTRDITRFIALEGRCYVLSAGTILRAGDIPADFPARDASLHSDDELLFDGGSAVAAPDGSWLVEPVAGEERLVTAEVDLGVVLLTGAILVGGQIGLFINIPSILIVIGGTIAATFIRFSLNEVLGSINVAMKAFFHKSKLPEETIKEIVTLANIARREGLLKLEKQPIEDPFLKKAIMFCVDGHEADFIEEVLSKEVQLTS
;
A
#
# COMPACT_ATOMS: atom_id res chain seq x y z
N MET A 1 -0.01 3.18 -9.48
CA MET A 1 -0.95 3.71 -8.45
C MET A 1 -0.66 3.02 -7.14
N LYS A 2 -0.60 3.72 -6.02
CA LYS A 2 -0.42 3.14 -4.69
C LYS A 2 -1.76 3.08 -3.97
N ILE A 3 -2.12 1.90 -3.47
CA ILE A 3 -3.38 1.67 -2.78
C ILE A 3 -3.14 1.21 -1.35
N ALA A 4 -4.11 1.45 -0.46
CA ALA A 4 -4.03 1.01 0.92
C ALA A 4 -5.39 0.64 1.52
N ALA A 5 -5.37 -0.31 2.46
CA ALA A 5 -6.44 -0.47 3.43
C ALA A 5 -6.02 0.14 4.77
N ALA A 6 -6.89 0.95 5.39
CA ALA A 6 -6.74 1.41 6.76
C ALA A 6 -7.23 0.31 7.71
N GLN A 7 -6.31 -0.54 8.19
CA GLN A 7 -6.61 -1.50 9.24
C GLN A 7 -6.44 -0.80 10.58
N THR A 8 -7.55 -0.34 11.14
CA THR A 8 -7.60 0.44 12.39
C THR A 8 -8.91 0.16 13.12
N SER A 9 -9.06 0.70 14.33
CA SER A 9 -10.31 0.69 15.08
C SER A 9 -11.09 2.00 14.93
N PRO A 10 -12.43 1.96 14.84
CA PRO A 10 -13.28 3.13 15.01
C PRO A 10 -13.46 3.44 16.51
N VAL A 11 -14.01 4.63 16.82
CA VAL A 11 -14.59 4.87 18.15
C VAL A 11 -16.01 4.32 18.10
N TRP A 12 -16.20 3.08 18.53
CA TRP A 12 -17.43 2.33 18.30
C TRP A 12 -18.66 3.07 18.87
N GLY A 13 -19.68 3.26 18.04
CA GLY A 13 -20.89 4.00 18.42
C GLY A 13 -20.77 5.53 18.43
N ASP A 14 -19.59 6.10 18.14
CA ASP A 14 -19.35 7.55 18.08
C ASP A 14 -18.86 7.96 16.68
N PRO A 15 -19.78 8.29 15.76
CA PRO A 15 -19.41 8.66 14.39
C PRO A 15 -18.68 10.02 14.32
N GLU A 16 -18.88 10.92 15.28
CA GLU A 16 -18.18 12.21 15.31
C GLU A 16 -16.69 11.98 15.62
N ALA A 17 -16.38 11.21 16.67
CA ALA A 17 -15.01 10.85 17.00
C ALA A 17 -14.39 9.97 15.91
N THR A 18 -15.16 9.03 15.35
CA THR A 18 -14.69 8.18 14.25
C THR A 18 -14.39 8.98 12.98
N SER A 19 -15.13 10.06 12.67
CA SER A 19 -14.81 10.94 11.54
C SER A 19 -13.40 11.54 11.64
N LYS A 20 -12.96 11.87 12.87
CA LYS A 20 -11.63 12.41 13.14
C LYS A 20 -10.55 11.34 12.94
N VAL A 21 -10.83 10.10 13.35
CA VAL A 21 -9.97 8.94 13.07
C VAL A 21 -9.83 8.73 11.57
N VAL A 22 -10.94 8.68 10.82
CA VAL A 22 -10.92 8.53 9.35
C VAL A 22 -10.09 9.64 8.71
N ALA A 23 -10.30 10.89 9.09
CA ALA A 23 -9.54 12.03 8.57
C ALA A 23 -8.03 11.92 8.85
N GLU A 24 -7.64 11.47 10.05
CA GLU A 24 -6.25 11.24 10.39
C GLU A 24 -5.62 10.14 9.53
N TRP A 25 -6.33 9.02 9.33
CA TRP A 25 -5.83 7.92 8.50
C TRP A 25 -5.74 8.29 7.03
N ILE A 26 -6.64 9.12 6.52
CA ILE A 26 -6.54 9.70 5.17
C ILE A 26 -5.28 10.56 5.04
N ARG A 27 -5.00 11.44 6.02
CA ARG A 27 -3.76 12.24 6.02
C ARG A 27 -2.50 11.38 6.07
N ARG A 28 -2.47 10.36 6.94
CA ARG A 28 -1.37 9.39 7.01
C ARG A 28 -1.15 8.65 5.69
N ALA A 29 -2.23 8.33 4.98
CA ALA A 29 -2.14 7.70 3.66
C ALA A 29 -1.58 8.66 2.61
N ALA A 30 -2.01 9.92 2.64
CA ALA A 30 -1.50 10.98 1.75
C ALA A 30 0.00 11.23 1.96
N ASP A 31 0.47 11.27 3.21
CA ASP A 31 1.89 11.40 3.55
C ASP A 31 2.74 10.25 2.98
N GLN A 32 2.13 9.09 2.76
CA GLN A 32 2.77 7.92 2.14
C GLN A 32 2.56 7.82 0.63
N GLY A 33 1.95 8.84 0.00
CA GLY A 33 1.68 8.88 -1.44
C GLY A 33 0.65 7.84 -1.89
N VAL A 34 -0.33 7.51 -1.05
CA VAL A 34 -1.44 6.61 -1.41
C VAL A 34 -2.46 7.37 -2.27
N ASP A 35 -2.85 6.79 -3.40
CA ASP A 35 -3.86 7.36 -4.31
C ASP A 35 -5.30 6.92 -3.94
N LEU A 36 -5.45 5.71 -3.41
CA LEU A 36 -6.74 5.13 -2.99
C LEU A 36 -6.64 4.47 -1.61
N LEU A 37 -7.51 4.88 -0.69
CA LEU A 37 -7.64 4.33 0.65
C LEU A 37 -9.00 3.66 0.86
N ALA A 38 -9.03 2.46 1.44
CA ALA A 38 -10.27 1.78 1.83
C ALA A 38 -10.34 1.52 3.33
N PHE A 39 -11.51 1.77 3.93
CA PHE A 39 -11.85 1.39 5.30
C PHE A 39 -12.75 0.15 5.32
N GLY A 40 -12.82 -0.53 6.46
CA GLY A 40 -13.65 -1.72 6.63
C GLY A 40 -15.16 -1.46 6.57
N GLU A 41 -15.94 -2.55 6.64
CA GLU A 41 -17.40 -2.52 6.54
C GLU A 41 -18.02 -1.79 7.75
N THR A 42 -18.95 -0.86 7.47
CA THR A 42 -19.64 -0.07 8.51
C THR A 42 -18.72 0.61 9.53
N PHE A 43 -17.50 0.98 9.10
CA PHE A 43 -16.47 1.55 9.95
C PHE A 43 -16.94 2.75 10.78
N MET A 44 -17.73 3.67 10.19
CA MET A 44 -18.15 4.92 10.86
C MET A 44 -18.86 4.74 12.20
N SER A 45 -19.71 3.73 12.32
CA SER A 45 -20.43 3.43 13.58
C SER A 45 -19.87 2.20 14.29
N GLY A 46 -18.99 1.45 13.62
CA GLY A 46 -18.54 0.13 14.02
C GLY A 46 -19.52 -0.98 13.59
N TYR A 47 -19.00 -2.16 13.29
CA TYR A 47 -19.82 -3.30 12.90
C TYR A 47 -20.72 -3.76 14.07
N PRO A 48 -21.99 -4.16 13.82
CA PRO A 48 -22.97 -4.50 14.86
C PRO A 48 -22.75 -5.94 15.37
N TYR A 49 -21.60 -6.13 16.03
CA TYR A 49 -21.08 -7.43 16.44
C TYR A 49 -21.96 -8.16 17.48
N TRP A 50 -22.75 -7.42 18.28
CA TRP A 50 -23.47 -7.97 19.43
C TRP A 50 -24.52 -9.00 19.03
N MET A 51 -25.13 -8.86 17.84
CA MET A 51 -26.22 -9.75 17.42
C MET A 51 -25.77 -11.20 17.29
N ALA A 52 -24.59 -11.43 16.73
CA ALA A 52 -24.02 -12.77 16.56
C ALA A 52 -23.46 -13.35 17.87
N ARG A 53 -23.30 -12.52 18.90
CA ARG A 53 -22.75 -12.90 20.21
C ARG A 53 -23.81 -12.95 21.30
N THR A 54 -25.05 -12.64 20.95
CA THR A 54 -26.22 -12.69 21.82
C THR A 54 -27.31 -13.50 21.14
N ASP A 55 -28.41 -13.76 21.83
CA ASP A 55 -29.62 -14.33 21.20
C ASP A 55 -30.39 -13.23 20.43
N GLY A 56 -29.72 -12.61 19.44
CA GLY A 56 -30.19 -11.41 18.74
C GLY A 56 -31.50 -11.60 17.97
N ALA A 57 -31.81 -12.84 17.60
CA ALA A 57 -33.06 -13.20 16.92
C ALA A 57 -34.24 -13.43 17.89
N ARG A 58 -34.03 -13.29 19.20
CA ARG A 58 -35.09 -13.51 20.20
C ARG A 58 -36.26 -12.56 19.98
N TRP A 59 -37.44 -13.17 19.88
CA TRP A 59 -38.67 -12.44 19.61
C TRP A 59 -38.94 -11.36 20.66
N ASN A 60 -39.14 -10.12 20.18
CA ASN A 60 -39.57 -8.98 20.98
C ASN A 60 -38.67 -8.66 22.20
N ALA A 61 -37.38 -9.01 22.13
CA ALA A 61 -36.38 -8.81 23.18
C ALA A 61 -36.13 -7.32 23.51
N PRO A 62 -36.39 -6.84 24.76
CA PRO A 62 -36.17 -5.44 25.13
C PRO A 62 -34.71 -5.00 25.02
N ASP A 63 -33.78 -5.83 25.48
CA ASP A 63 -32.33 -5.62 25.42
C ASP A 63 -31.82 -5.43 23.98
N GLN A 64 -32.34 -6.22 23.03
CA GLN A 64 -31.98 -6.08 21.61
C GLN A 64 -32.54 -4.80 20.99
N LYS A 65 -33.71 -4.33 21.44
CA LYS A 65 -34.28 -3.05 20.99
C LYS A 65 -33.48 -1.86 21.51
N GLU A 66 -33.01 -1.93 22.76
CA GLU A 66 -32.16 -0.91 23.36
C GLU A 66 -30.79 -0.85 22.66
N ALA A 67 -30.16 -2.01 22.41
CA ALA A 67 -28.92 -2.10 21.64
C ALA A 67 -29.09 -1.58 20.20
N TYR A 68 -30.19 -1.95 19.52
CA TYR A 68 -30.49 -1.42 18.19
C TYR A 68 -30.77 0.08 18.21
N ALA A 69 -31.47 0.61 19.22
CA ALA A 69 -31.72 2.05 19.35
C ALA A 69 -30.41 2.83 19.56
N TYR A 70 -29.48 2.30 20.37
CA TYR A 70 -28.13 2.83 20.52
C TYR A 70 -27.40 2.86 19.17
N TYR A 71 -27.41 1.74 18.44
CA TYR A 71 -26.77 1.64 17.14
C TYR A 71 -27.39 2.56 16.08
N LEU A 72 -28.73 2.66 16.05
CA LEU A 72 -29.48 3.57 15.18
C LEU A 72 -29.13 5.04 15.46
N ALA A 73 -28.88 5.40 16.72
CA ALA A 73 -28.46 6.76 17.08
C ALA A 73 -27.06 7.09 16.56
N SER A 74 -26.17 6.09 16.44
CA SER A 74 -24.81 6.25 15.88
C SER A 74 -24.75 6.25 14.35
N ALA A 75 -25.87 6.06 13.66
CA ALA A 75 -25.92 6.00 12.20
C ALA A 75 -25.84 7.39 11.55
N VAL A 76 -25.10 7.48 10.45
CA VAL A 76 -24.79 8.75 9.77
C VAL A 76 -25.71 8.99 8.57
N ALA A 77 -25.99 10.26 8.29
CA ALA A 77 -26.57 10.66 7.01
C ALA A 77 -25.46 10.88 5.97
N ILE A 78 -25.69 10.52 4.71
CA ILE A 78 -24.70 10.72 3.63
C ILE A 78 -24.35 12.20 3.44
N ASP A 79 -25.34 13.07 3.63
CA ASP A 79 -25.21 14.54 3.60
C ASP A 79 -25.01 15.14 5.01
N GLY A 80 -24.62 14.31 5.98
CA GLY A 80 -24.37 14.70 7.37
C GLY A 80 -23.00 15.36 7.62
N PRO A 81 -22.81 15.97 8.80
CA PRO A 81 -21.59 16.70 9.15
C PRO A 81 -20.35 15.80 9.24
N GLU A 82 -20.51 14.53 9.63
CA GLU A 82 -19.40 13.58 9.73
C GLU A 82 -18.84 13.26 8.34
N ILE A 83 -19.72 13.04 7.36
CA ILE A 83 -19.32 12.80 5.96
C ILE A 83 -18.76 14.07 5.33
N ALA A 84 -19.31 15.25 5.64
CA ALA A 84 -18.78 16.52 5.17
C ALA A 84 -17.32 16.74 5.61
N THR A 85 -17.00 16.42 6.87
CA THR A 85 -15.64 16.50 7.42
C THR A 85 -14.67 15.58 6.67
N ILE A 86 -15.11 14.38 6.34
CA ILE A 86 -14.30 13.41 5.58
C ILE A 86 -14.14 13.87 4.13
N GLN A 87 -15.18 14.40 3.50
CA GLN A 87 -15.11 14.98 2.15
C GLN A 87 -14.12 16.14 2.07
N GLU A 88 -14.05 16.99 3.09
CA GLU A 88 -13.04 18.05 3.18
C GLU A 88 -11.64 17.46 3.22
N THR A 89 -11.40 16.47 4.08
CA THR A 89 -10.10 15.81 4.17
C THR A 89 -9.71 15.12 2.86
N VAL A 90 -10.64 14.42 2.20
CA VAL A 90 -10.42 13.77 0.90
C VAL A 90 -10.05 14.78 -0.19
N ARG A 91 -10.69 15.96 -0.19
CA ARG A 91 -10.38 17.06 -1.11
C ARG A 91 -9.00 17.65 -0.83
N GLU A 92 -8.66 17.87 0.43
CA GLU A 92 -7.38 18.43 0.86
C GLU A 92 -6.20 17.51 0.50
N THR A 93 -6.36 16.21 0.69
CA THR A 93 -5.28 15.24 0.51
C THR A 93 -5.19 14.67 -0.89
N GLY A 94 -6.26 14.73 -1.68
CA GLY A 94 -6.34 14.12 -3.00
C GLY A 94 -6.52 12.60 -2.99
N VAL A 95 -6.72 11.98 -1.82
CA VAL A 95 -6.81 10.51 -1.69
C VAL A 95 -8.24 10.04 -1.91
N PHE A 96 -8.48 9.30 -3.00
CA PHE A 96 -9.78 8.67 -3.23
C PHE A 96 -10.08 7.70 -2.10
N THR A 97 -11.29 7.76 -1.53
CA THR A 97 -11.62 6.99 -0.32
C THR A 97 -12.85 6.12 -0.51
N TYR A 98 -12.72 4.83 -0.19
CA TYR A 98 -13.84 3.94 0.05
C TYR A 98 -14.10 3.83 1.56
N LEU A 99 -15.33 4.12 1.98
CA LEU A 99 -15.68 4.17 3.40
C LEU A 99 -16.98 3.40 3.67
N GLY A 100 -16.89 2.36 4.51
CA GLY A 100 -18.07 1.69 5.04
C GLY A 100 -18.77 2.54 6.10
N VAL A 101 -20.07 2.76 5.93
CA VAL A 101 -20.90 3.55 6.83
C VAL A 101 -22.18 2.81 7.20
N THR A 102 -22.67 3.07 8.41
CA THR A 102 -24.03 2.72 8.79
C THR A 102 -24.92 3.89 8.42
N GLU A 103 -25.51 3.81 7.22
CA GLU A 103 -26.33 4.89 6.66
C GLU A 103 -27.71 4.89 7.31
N ARG A 104 -28.13 6.05 7.83
CA ARG A 104 -29.49 6.25 8.32
C ARG A 104 -30.45 6.55 7.18
N SER A 105 -31.60 5.86 7.16
CA SER A 105 -32.67 6.14 6.21
C SER A 105 -33.24 7.54 6.42
N ARG A 106 -33.80 8.13 5.35
CA ARG A 106 -34.56 9.40 5.46
C ARG A 106 -35.82 9.28 6.32
N SER A 107 -36.39 8.08 6.44
CA SER A 107 -37.49 7.81 7.37
C SER A 107 -37.04 7.71 8.84
N GLY A 108 -35.73 7.67 9.09
CA GLY A 108 -35.12 7.80 10.41
C GLY A 108 -35.06 6.51 11.25
N GLY A 109 -35.86 5.50 10.94
CA GLY A 109 -35.98 4.26 11.73
C GLY A 109 -35.21 3.04 11.20
N THR A 110 -34.61 3.14 10.03
CA THR A 110 -33.88 2.03 9.37
C THR A 110 -32.44 2.45 9.12
N VAL A 111 -31.51 1.51 9.25
CA VAL A 111 -30.11 1.69 8.86
C VAL A 111 -29.72 0.72 7.76
N TYR A 112 -28.71 1.08 6.98
CA TYR A 112 -28.15 0.27 5.90
C TYR A 112 -26.63 0.15 6.08
N ALA A 113 -26.08 -1.00 5.72
CA ALA A 113 -24.64 -1.11 5.46
C ALA A 113 -24.36 -0.52 4.08
N THR A 114 -23.71 0.64 4.04
CA THR A 114 -23.45 1.39 2.81
C THR A 114 -21.96 1.56 2.61
N LEU A 115 -21.48 1.25 1.41
CA LEU A 115 -20.13 1.57 0.97
C LEU A 115 -20.16 2.88 0.18
N LEU A 116 -19.53 3.92 0.73
CA LEU A 116 -19.37 5.21 0.06
C LEU A 116 -18.09 5.23 -0.77
N ALA A 117 -18.16 5.86 -1.93
CA ALA A 117 -17.02 6.20 -2.77
C ALA A 117 -16.87 7.73 -2.78
N LEU A 118 -15.74 8.23 -2.27
CA LEU A 118 -15.45 9.65 -2.14
C LEU A 118 -14.29 10.04 -3.06
N ASP A 119 -14.62 10.87 -4.04
CA ASP A 119 -13.68 11.44 -5.00
C ASP A 119 -13.15 12.79 -4.50
N PRO A 120 -11.84 13.07 -4.63
CA PRO A 120 -11.22 14.32 -4.17
C PRO A 120 -11.75 15.59 -4.86
N THR A 121 -12.28 15.46 -6.07
CA THR A 121 -12.81 16.58 -6.86
C THR A 121 -14.33 16.66 -6.75
N MET A 122 -15.02 15.53 -6.94
CA MET A 122 -16.47 15.45 -7.06
C MET A 122 -17.21 15.20 -5.74
N GLY A 123 -16.49 14.82 -4.67
CA GLY A 123 -17.11 14.43 -3.41
C GLY A 123 -17.71 13.02 -3.46
N VAL A 124 -18.88 12.80 -2.88
CA VAL A 124 -19.52 11.47 -2.91
C VAL A 124 -20.00 11.13 -4.32
N VAL A 125 -19.32 10.17 -4.96
CA VAL A 125 -19.62 9.70 -6.32
C VAL A 125 -20.34 8.35 -6.35
N GLY A 126 -20.41 7.67 -5.21
CA GLY A 126 -21.09 6.39 -5.07
C GLY A 126 -21.59 6.14 -3.65
N ALA A 127 -22.75 5.49 -3.57
CA ALA A 127 -23.31 4.95 -2.34
C ALA A 127 -23.94 3.60 -2.65
N HIS A 128 -23.26 2.53 -2.24
CA HIS A 128 -23.71 1.16 -2.46
C HIS A 128 -24.23 0.54 -1.16
N ARG A 129 -25.55 0.44 -1.04
CA ARG A 129 -26.20 -0.30 0.05
C ARG A 129 -26.08 -1.79 -0.21
N LYS A 130 -25.59 -2.55 0.78
CA LYS A 130 -25.47 -4.01 0.74
C LYS A 130 -26.80 -4.62 0.30
N LEU A 131 -26.77 -5.38 -0.79
CA LEU A 131 -27.96 -5.94 -1.42
C LEU A 131 -28.71 -6.88 -0.51
N MET A 132 -28.00 -7.67 0.28
CA MET A 132 -28.60 -8.63 1.20
C MET A 132 -27.74 -8.75 2.45
N PRO A 133 -28.19 -8.20 3.59
CA PRO A 133 -27.57 -8.47 4.88
C PRO A 133 -27.48 -9.98 5.14
N THR A 134 -26.33 -10.42 5.64
CA THR A 134 -26.02 -11.83 5.82
C THR A 134 -26.37 -12.26 7.24
N TYR A 135 -27.12 -13.36 7.35
CA TYR A 135 -27.43 -13.98 8.64
C TYR A 135 -28.03 -12.96 9.63
N ASP A 136 -27.44 -12.81 10.82
CA ASP A 136 -27.91 -11.91 11.90
C ASP A 136 -27.93 -10.43 11.51
N GLU A 137 -27.16 -10.02 10.51
CA GLU A 137 -27.17 -8.65 10.00
C GLU A 137 -28.57 -8.19 9.53
N ARG A 138 -29.44 -9.15 9.15
CA ARG A 138 -30.84 -8.89 8.77
C ARG A 138 -31.69 -8.31 9.89
N MET A 139 -31.23 -8.43 11.13
CA MET A 139 -31.89 -7.86 12.30
C MET A 139 -31.49 -6.39 12.52
N ALA A 140 -30.38 -5.92 11.95
CA ALA A 140 -29.97 -4.53 12.02
C ALA A 140 -30.23 -3.75 10.73
N TRP A 141 -29.92 -4.33 9.57
CA TRP A 141 -29.86 -3.57 8.32
C TRP A 141 -31.01 -3.84 7.37
N GLY A 142 -31.43 -2.77 6.69
CA GLY A 142 -32.28 -2.85 5.52
C GLY A 142 -31.56 -3.44 4.30
N ILE A 143 -32.36 -3.91 3.35
CA ILE A 143 -31.92 -4.46 2.06
C ILE A 143 -31.67 -3.32 1.08
N GLY A 144 -30.50 -3.31 0.43
CA GLY A 144 -30.15 -2.39 -0.66
C GLY A 144 -30.73 -2.78 -2.02
N ASP A 145 -30.59 -1.90 -3.01
CA ASP A 145 -30.95 -2.17 -4.40
C ASP A 145 -29.72 -2.18 -5.32
N GLY A 146 -29.92 -2.54 -6.59
CA GLY A 146 -28.83 -2.60 -7.57
C GLY A 146 -28.33 -1.25 -8.06
N HIS A 147 -28.89 -0.12 -7.62
CA HIS A 147 -28.53 1.20 -8.15
C HIS A 147 -27.09 1.59 -7.80
N GLY A 148 -26.64 1.18 -6.61
CA GLY A 148 -25.32 1.44 -6.07
C GLY A 148 -24.19 0.60 -6.68
N LEU A 149 -24.53 -0.42 -7.46
CA LEU A 149 -23.57 -1.29 -8.14
C LEU A 149 -22.90 -0.56 -9.32
N ARG A 150 -21.91 0.30 -9.00
CA ARG A 150 -21.18 1.13 -9.97
C ARG A 150 -19.67 0.99 -9.81
N THR A 151 -18.95 1.14 -10.92
CA THR A 151 -17.50 1.38 -10.92
C THR A 151 -17.20 2.88 -10.88
N HIS A 152 -16.00 3.21 -10.41
CA HIS A 152 -15.49 4.57 -10.24
C HIS A 152 -14.12 4.67 -10.90
N GLN A 153 -13.80 5.82 -11.48
CA GLN A 153 -12.47 6.05 -12.04
C GLN A 153 -11.54 6.63 -10.98
N VAL A 154 -10.38 6.01 -10.81
CA VAL A 154 -9.31 6.48 -9.90
C VAL A 154 -7.98 6.39 -10.64
N GLY A 155 -7.46 7.56 -11.06
CA GLY A 155 -6.32 7.62 -11.96
C GLY A 155 -6.63 6.91 -13.28
N GLU A 156 -5.88 5.85 -13.58
CA GLU A 156 -6.07 5.02 -14.78
C GLU A 156 -6.95 3.78 -14.51
N PHE A 157 -7.32 3.52 -13.26
CA PHE A 157 -8.02 2.31 -12.85
C PHE A 157 -9.53 2.50 -12.74
N THR A 158 -10.27 1.60 -13.38
CA THR A 158 -11.69 1.39 -13.09
C THR A 158 -11.83 0.53 -11.84
N VAL A 159 -12.34 1.13 -10.76
CA VAL A 159 -12.44 0.53 -9.43
C VAL A 159 -13.88 0.17 -9.09
N SER A 160 -14.13 -1.04 -8.57
CA SER A 160 -15.42 -1.41 -7.95
C SER A 160 -15.25 -1.68 -6.46
N GLY A 161 -16.34 -1.62 -5.71
CA GLY A 161 -16.35 -1.98 -4.29
C GLY A 161 -17.60 -2.72 -3.86
N LEU A 162 -17.45 -3.71 -2.95
CA LEU A 162 -18.56 -4.53 -2.44
C LEU A 162 -18.41 -4.83 -0.94
N ASN A 163 -19.54 -5.01 -0.25
CA ASN A 163 -19.57 -5.30 1.18
C ASN A 163 -19.55 -6.81 1.43
N CYS A 164 -18.53 -7.28 2.14
CA CYS A 164 -18.50 -8.57 2.82
C CYS A 164 -19.00 -9.72 1.93
N TRP A 165 -20.05 -10.45 2.31
CA TRP A 165 -20.54 -11.61 1.56
C TRP A 165 -21.08 -11.31 0.15
N GLU A 166 -21.29 -10.05 -0.25
CA GLU A 166 -21.54 -9.71 -1.66
C GLU A 166 -20.38 -10.16 -2.56
N ASN A 167 -19.17 -10.15 -2.02
CA ASN A 167 -17.95 -10.64 -2.67
C ASN A 167 -17.99 -12.15 -2.98
N TRP A 168 -18.87 -12.92 -2.34
CA TRP A 168 -19.05 -14.34 -2.65
C TRP A 168 -20.19 -14.61 -3.62
N VAL A 169 -21.02 -13.61 -3.94
CA VAL A 169 -22.16 -13.77 -4.84
C VAL A 169 -21.68 -13.58 -6.28
N PRO A 170 -21.70 -14.64 -7.13
CA PRO A 170 -21.11 -14.55 -8.46
C PRO A 170 -21.77 -13.51 -9.36
N THR A 171 -23.10 -13.38 -9.30
CA THR A 171 -23.84 -12.44 -10.15
C THR A 171 -23.52 -10.98 -9.85
N ILE A 172 -23.29 -10.64 -8.57
CA ILE A 172 -22.91 -9.29 -8.16
C ILE A 172 -21.50 -8.96 -8.68
N ARG A 173 -20.54 -9.88 -8.52
CA ARG A 173 -19.18 -9.69 -9.05
C ARG A 173 -19.15 -9.59 -10.57
N HIS A 174 -19.90 -10.44 -11.28
CA HIS A 174 -20.01 -10.32 -12.74
C HIS A 174 -20.59 -8.98 -13.18
N ALA A 175 -21.53 -8.40 -12.43
CA ALA A 175 -22.03 -7.05 -12.73
C ALA A 175 -20.92 -5.98 -12.58
N MET A 176 -19.98 -6.16 -11.66
CA MET A 176 -18.80 -5.28 -11.51
C MET A 176 -17.78 -5.51 -12.62
N TYR A 177 -17.50 -6.76 -12.98
CA TYR A 177 -16.57 -7.07 -14.07
C TYR A 177 -17.08 -6.58 -15.42
N ALA A 178 -18.39 -6.70 -15.68
CA ALA A 178 -19.02 -6.19 -16.90
C ALA A 178 -18.88 -4.67 -17.06
N GLN A 179 -18.65 -3.95 -15.96
CA GLN A 179 -18.36 -2.51 -15.94
C GLN A 179 -16.85 -2.19 -16.06
N GLY A 180 -16.01 -3.19 -16.33
CA GLY A 180 -14.58 -3.00 -16.61
C GLY A 180 -13.69 -2.94 -15.37
N THR A 181 -14.07 -3.59 -14.27
CA THR A 181 -13.26 -3.62 -13.03
C THR A 181 -11.81 -4.06 -13.28
N GLN A 182 -10.85 -3.21 -12.88
CA GLN A 182 -9.39 -3.47 -12.93
C GLN A 182 -8.78 -3.54 -11.52
N LEU A 183 -9.42 -2.90 -10.54
CA LEU A 183 -9.16 -3.02 -9.12
C LEU A 183 -10.49 -3.21 -8.39
N HIS A 184 -10.57 -4.22 -7.52
CA HIS A 184 -11.74 -4.50 -6.71
C HIS A 184 -11.47 -4.25 -5.23
N VAL A 185 -12.33 -3.50 -4.56
CA VAL A 185 -12.24 -3.21 -3.12
C VAL A 185 -13.29 -4.02 -2.38
N ALA A 186 -12.86 -5.00 -1.59
CA ALA A 186 -13.73 -5.81 -0.76
C ALA A 186 -13.64 -5.33 0.70
N VAL A 187 -14.72 -4.76 1.25
CA VAL A 187 -14.73 -4.29 2.64
C VAL A 187 -15.34 -5.34 3.57
N TRP A 188 -14.79 -5.50 4.77
CA TRP A 188 -15.17 -6.56 5.71
C TRP A 188 -15.30 -6.03 7.15
N PRO A 189 -16.04 -6.74 8.03
CA PRO A 189 -16.08 -6.41 9.46
C PRO A 189 -14.70 -6.50 10.11
N GLY A 190 -13.89 -7.47 9.65
CA GLY A 190 -12.53 -7.73 10.09
C GLY A 190 -12.33 -9.17 10.52
N SER A 191 -11.64 -9.97 9.71
CA SER A 191 -11.11 -11.29 10.10
C SER A 191 -10.20 -11.82 8.98
N VAL A 192 -9.07 -12.45 9.31
CA VAL A 192 -8.28 -13.22 8.32
C VAL A 192 -9.15 -14.26 7.60
N ARG A 193 -10.12 -14.88 8.29
CA ARG A 193 -11.04 -15.86 7.68
C ARG A 193 -11.82 -15.26 6.52
N ASN A 194 -12.16 -13.97 6.60
CA ASN A 194 -12.98 -13.30 5.61
C ASN A 194 -12.21 -13.04 4.31
N THR A 195 -10.89 -12.85 4.39
CA THR A 195 -10.08 -12.35 3.27
C THR A 195 -9.18 -13.41 2.65
N ARG A 196 -8.76 -14.43 3.41
CA ARG A 196 -7.77 -15.44 2.97
C ARG A 196 -8.10 -16.10 1.64
N ASP A 197 -9.35 -16.54 1.46
CA ASP A 197 -9.72 -17.36 0.31
C ASP A 197 -10.31 -16.50 -0.82
N ILE A 198 -11.27 -15.62 -0.49
CA ILE A 198 -12.03 -14.87 -1.50
C ILE A 198 -11.22 -13.81 -2.23
N THR A 199 -10.25 -13.17 -1.57
CA THR A 199 -9.46 -12.08 -2.17
C THR A 199 -8.72 -12.57 -3.41
N ARG A 200 -8.04 -13.72 -3.30
CA ARG A 200 -7.32 -14.35 -4.41
C ARG A 200 -8.27 -14.92 -5.45
N PHE A 201 -9.40 -15.48 -5.00
CA PHE A 201 -10.40 -16.04 -5.89
C PHE A 201 -10.99 -14.98 -6.81
N ILE A 202 -11.37 -13.81 -6.29
CA ILE A 202 -11.82 -12.66 -7.09
C ILE A 202 -10.72 -12.21 -8.05
N ALA A 203 -9.47 -12.13 -7.57
CA ALA A 203 -8.36 -11.68 -8.41
C ALA A 203 -8.16 -12.61 -9.62
N LEU A 204 -8.22 -13.93 -9.39
CA LEU A 204 -8.17 -14.95 -10.43
C LEU A 204 -9.38 -14.89 -11.36
N GLU A 205 -10.59 -14.85 -10.83
CA GLU A 205 -11.80 -14.89 -11.66
C GLU A 205 -11.94 -13.61 -12.50
N GLY A 206 -11.74 -12.44 -11.89
CA GLY A 206 -11.93 -11.12 -12.51
C GLY A 206 -10.71 -10.58 -13.24
N ARG A 207 -9.53 -11.19 -13.08
CA ARG A 207 -8.24 -10.69 -13.64
C ARG A 207 -7.97 -9.24 -13.24
N CYS A 208 -8.29 -8.90 -12.00
CA CYS A 208 -8.11 -7.59 -11.43
C CYS A 208 -7.28 -7.67 -10.15
N TYR A 209 -6.70 -6.55 -9.74
CA TYR A 209 -6.18 -6.45 -8.38
C TYR A 209 -7.33 -6.50 -7.38
N VAL A 210 -7.10 -7.04 -6.19
CA VAL A 210 -8.10 -7.05 -5.13
C VAL A 210 -7.50 -6.53 -3.84
N LEU A 211 -8.10 -5.47 -3.30
CA LEU A 211 -7.82 -4.90 -2.00
C LEU A 211 -8.92 -5.30 -1.02
N SER A 212 -8.59 -6.13 -0.04
CA SER A 212 -9.50 -6.44 1.06
C SER A 212 -9.19 -5.56 2.26
N ALA A 213 -10.19 -4.81 2.74
CA ALA A 213 -10.07 -3.92 3.89
C ALA A 213 -10.90 -4.45 5.07
N GLY A 214 -10.24 -4.70 6.20
CA GLY A 214 -10.86 -5.19 7.43
C GLY A 214 -10.51 -4.32 8.64
N THR A 215 -11.45 -4.21 9.57
CA THR A 215 -11.35 -3.38 10.78
C THR A 215 -10.75 -4.18 11.95
N ILE A 216 -10.01 -3.52 12.85
CA ILE A 216 -9.67 -4.08 14.15
C ILE A 216 -10.71 -3.64 15.17
N LEU A 217 -11.19 -4.56 15.99
CA LEU A 217 -12.09 -4.23 17.09
C LEU A 217 -11.71 -5.04 18.32
N ARG A 218 -11.39 -4.36 19.41
CA ARG A 218 -11.05 -4.95 20.71
C ARG A 218 -12.27 -4.94 21.62
N ALA A 219 -12.32 -5.87 22.57
CA ALA A 219 -13.39 -5.87 23.58
C ALA A 219 -13.40 -4.57 24.42
N GLY A 220 -12.22 -3.97 24.62
CA GLY A 220 -12.05 -2.69 25.30
C GLY A 220 -12.59 -1.48 24.52
N ASP A 221 -12.74 -1.58 23.20
CA ASP A 221 -13.21 -0.47 22.34
C ASP A 221 -14.73 -0.28 22.43
N ILE A 222 -15.44 -1.28 22.92
CA ILE A 222 -16.88 -1.18 23.12
C ILE A 222 -17.15 -0.16 24.24
N PRO A 223 -18.17 0.71 24.14
CA PRO A 223 -18.53 1.62 25.22
C PRO A 223 -19.07 0.88 26.46
N ALA A 224 -18.87 1.46 27.65
CA ALA A 224 -19.37 0.89 28.91
C ALA A 224 -20.89 1.02 29.05
N ASP A 225 -21.49 2.00 28.40
CA ASP A 225 -22.91 2.31 28.38
C ASP A 225 -23.68 1.61 27.25
N PHE A 226 -23.00 0.82 26.40
CA PHE A 226 -23.66 0.04 25.37
C PHE A 226 -24.58 -1.04 26.01
N PRO A 227 -25.90 -1.04 25.75
CA PRO A 227 -26.85 -1.89 26.48
C PRO A 227 -26.57 -3.40 26.44
N ALA A 228 -26.01 -3.90 25.34
CA ALA A 228 -25.69 -5.32 25.18
C ALA A 228 -24.22 -5.65 25.48
N ARG A 229 -23.44 -4.74 26.08
CA ARG A 229 -22.02 -4.95 26.37
C ARG A 229 -21.77 -6.24 27.15
N ASP A 230 -22.30 -6.32 28.36
CA ASP A 230 -22.00 -7.42 29.29
C ASP A 230 -22.49 -8.78 28.77
N ALA A 231 -23.56 -8.77 27.98
CA ALA A 231 -24.11 -9.97 27.36
C ALA A 231 -23.35 -10.41 26.09
N SER A 232 -22.60 -9.50 25.44
CA SER A 232 -21.92 -9.77 24.16
C SER A 232 -20.41 -10.00 24.30
N LEU A 233 -19.82 -9.60 25.42
CA LEU A 233 -18.40 -9.80 25.74
C LEU A 233 -18.23 -10.98 26.69
N HIS A 234 -17.27 -11.86 26.38
CA HIS A 234 -16.84 -12.97 27.22
C HIS A 234 -15.51 -12.61 27.91
N SER A 235 -15.21 -13.27 29.04
CA SER A 235 -14.02 -12.95 29.86
C SER A 235 -12.69 -13.07 29.12
N ASP A 236 -12.65 -13.90 28.09
CA ASP A 236 -11.43 -14.24 27.34
C ASP A 236 -11.33 -13.44 26.02
N ASP A 237 -12.27 -12.52 25.77
CA ASP A 237 -12.26 -11.68 24.58
C ASP A 237 -11.22 -10.57 24.71
N GLU A 238 -10.14 -10.67 23.95
CA GLU A 238 -9.21 -9.55 23.71
C GLU A 238 -9.57 -8.83 22.41
N LEU A 239 -9.75 -9.59 21.32
CA LEU A 239 -10.06 -9.11 19.98
C LEU A 239 -11.38 -9.72 19.47
N LEU A 240 -12.30 -8.86 19.07
CA LEU A 240 -13.55 -9.24 18.39
C LEU A 240 -13.32 -9.37 16.88
N PHE A 241 -12.52 -8.47 16.30
CA PHE A 241 -12.10 -8.49 14.90
C PHE A 241 -10.60 -8.23 14.80
N ASP A 242 -9.89 -9.10 14.07
CA ASP A 242 -8.43 -9.06 13.94
C ASP A 242 -7.95 -8.29 12.70
N GLY A 243 -8.84 -7.61 11.97
CA GLY A 243 -8.51 -6.98 10.70
C GLY A 243 -8.55 -7.97 9.54
N GLY A 244 -7.38 -8.50 9.14
CA GLY A 244 -7.24 -9.40 8.00
C GLY A 244 -7.13 -8.71 6.65
N SER A 245 -6.79 -7.42 6.61
CA SER A 245 -6.61 -6.69 5.35
C SER A 245 -5.50 -7.32 4.50
N ALA A 246 -5.70 -7.38 3.18
CA ALA A 246 -4.83 -8.11 2.25
C ALA A 246 -4.89 -7.52 0.82
N VAL A 247 -3.89 -7.82 0.00
CA VAL A 247 -3.85 -7.42 -1.41
C VAL A 247 -3.41 -8.58 -2.31
N ALA A 248 -4.23 -8.91 -3.31
CA ALA A 248 -3.91 -9.92 -4.32
C ALA A 248 -3.72 -9.31 -5.71
N ALA A 249 -2.80 -9.87 -6.48
CA ALA A 249 -2.56 -9.54 -7.89
C ALA A 249 -3.50 -10.34 -8.82
N PRO A 250 -3.67 -9.93 -10.09
CA PRO A 250 -4.59 -10.55 -11.05
C PRO A 250 -4.37 -12.05 -11.34
N ASP A 251 -3.17 -12.56 -11.04
CA ASP A 251 -2.81 -13.97 -11.16
C ASP A 251 -3.12 -14.77 -9.87
N GLY A 252 -3.71 -14.13 -8.87
CA GLY A 252 -4.02 -14.70 -7.56
C GLY A 252 -2.83 -14.81 -6.61
N SER A 253 -1.65 -14.26 -6.95
CA SER A 253 -0.54 -14.15 -6.01
C SER A 253 -0.83 -13.06 -4.96
N TRP A 254 -0.26 -13.20 -3.77
CA TRP A 254 -0.34 -12.16 -2.75
C TRP A 254 0.71 -11.08 -3.04
N LEU A 255 0.26 -9.83 -3.12
CA LEU A 255 1.14 -8.68 -2.94
C LEU A 255 1.34 -8.39 -1.45
N VAL A 256 0.27 -8.56 -0.67
CA VAL A 256 0.28 -8.50 0.79
C VAL A 256 -0.63 -9.60 1.32
N GLU A 257 -0.07 -10.53 2.09
CA GLU A 257 -0.86 -11.56 2.77
C GLU A 257 -1.77 -10.94 3.86
N PRO A 258 -2.87 -11.62 4.26
CA PRO A 258 -3.75 -11.12 5.32
C PRO A 258 -3.00 -10.78 6.62
N VAL A 259 -3.13 -9.52 7.05
CA VAL A 259 -2.49 -9.02 8.27
C VAL A 259 -3.46 -9.07 9.44
N ALA A 260 -3.08 -9.70 10.55
CA ALA A 260 -3.92 -9.84 11.74
C ALA A 260 -3.40 -9.06 12.95
N GLY A 261 -4.30 -8.47 13.74
CA GLY A 261 -4.06 -7.96 15.08
C GLY A 261 -3.25 -6.66 15.19
N GLU A 262 -2.76 -6.11 14.08
CA GLU A 262 -1.94 -4.90 14.04
C GLU A 262 -2.66 -3.76 13.30
N GLU A 263 -2.69 -2.58 13.91
CA GLU A 263 -3.18 -1.37 13.25
C GLU A 263 -2.11 -0.77 12.34
N ARG A 264 -2.41 -0.67 11.04
CA ARG A 264 -1.49 -0.12 10.05
C ARG A 264 -2.18 0.19 8.73
N LEU A 265 -1.48 0.94 7.88
CA LEU A 265 -1.80 0.97 6.46
C LEU A 265 -1.26 -0.31 5.82
N VAL A 266 -2.16 -1.10 5.24
CA VAL A 266 -1.80 -2.26 4.41
C VAL A 266 -1.71 -1.78 2.98
N THR A 267 -0.49 -1.47 2.53
CA THR A 267 -0.21 -0.76 1.27
C THR A 267 0.32 -1.70 0.19
N ALA A 268 -0.05 -1.45 -1.07
CA ALA A 268 0.55 -2.09 -2.24
C ALA A 268 0.65 -1.12 -3.42
N GLU A 269 1.64 -1.34 -4.29
CA GLU A 269 1.70 -0.68 -5.59
C GLU A 269 1.04 -1.57 -6.65
N VAL A 270 0.21 -0.95 -7.50
CA VAL A 270 -0.50 -1.63 -8.58
C VAL A 270 -0.24 -0.93 -9.91
N ASP A 271 -0.09 -1.74 -10.96
CA ASP A 271 0.23 -1.31 -12.31
C ASP A 271 -0.78 -1.91 -13.30
N LEU A 272 -1.44 -1.05 -14.06
CA LEU A 272 -2.46 -1.46 -15.02
C LEU A 272 -1.88 -2.33 -16.14
N GLY A 273 -0.60 -2.16 -16.47
CA GLY A 273 0.13 -3.00 -17.42
C GLY A 273 0.10 -4.47 -17.03
N VAL A 274 0.15 -4.80 -15.73
CA VAL A 274 0.06 -6.20 -15.26
C VAL A 274 -1.31 -6.80 -15.56
N VAL A 275 -2.39 -6.05 -15.33
CA VAL A 275 -3.76 -6.49 -15.67
C VAL A 275 -3.87 -6.80 -17.16
N LEU A 276 -3.37 -5.90 -18.02
CA LEU A 276 -3.39 -6.07 -19.47
C LEU A 276 -2.54 -7.26 -19.95
N LEU A 277 -1.32 -7.39 -19.44
CA LEU A 277 -0.41 -8.48 -19.80
C LEU A 277 -0.95 -9.83 -19.35
N THR A 278 -1.40 -9.96 -18.10
CA THR A 278 -1.96 -11.21 -17.57
C THR A 278 -3.25 -11.59 -18.30
N GLY A 279 -4.14 -10.63 -18.56
CA GLY A 279 -5.36 -10.86 -19.34
C GLY A 279 -5.04 -11.38 -20.75
N ALA A 280 -4.09 -10.76 -21.45
CA ALA A 280 -3.69 -11.16 -22.79
C ALA A 280 -3.02 -12.55 -22.84
N ILE A 281 -2.17 -12.88 -21.86
CA ILE A 281 -1.52 -14.20 -21.78
C ILE A 281 -2.58 -15.31 -21.62
N LEU A 282 -3.58 -15.09 -20.76
CA LEU A 282 -4.58 -16.11 -20.43
C LEU A 282 -5.67 -16.30 -21.49
N VAL A 283 -5.96 -15.28 -22.31
CA VAL A 283 -6.87 -15.41 -23.48
C VAL A 283 -6.25 -16.25 -24.62
N GLY A 284 -4.99 -16.68 -24.46
CA GLY A 284 -4.28 -17.54 -25.41
C GLY A 284 -3.04 -16.87 -26.00
N GLY A 285 -2.63 -15.72 -25.47
CA GLY A 285 -1.40 -15.06 -25.87
C GLY A 285 -0.18 -15.84 -25.39
N GLN A 286 0.62 -16.38 -26.30
CA GLN A 286 1.98 -16.79 -25.95
C GLN A 286 2.77 -15.54 -25.55
N ILE A 287 3.60 -15.61 -24.50
CA ILE A 287 4.50 -14.49 -24.09
C ILE A 287 5.32 -13.98 -25.30
N GLY A 288 5.61 -14.86 -26.26
CA GLY A 288 6.27 -14.50 -27.52
C GLY A 288 5.52 -13.47 -28.39
N LEU A 289 4.22 -13.25 -28.22
CA LEU A 289 3.48 -12.18 -28.92
C LEU A 289 3.92 -10.77 -28.47
N PHE A 290 4.41 -10.64 -27.24
CA PHE A 290 4.96 -9.38 -26.72
C PHE A 290 6.44 -9.20 -27.06
N ILE A 291 7.12 -10.27 -27.49
CA ILE A 291 8.54 -10.24 -27.88
C ILE A 291 8.64 -10.25 -29.40
N ASN A 292 8.81 -9.06 -29.99
CA ASN A 292 9.05 -8.94 -31.42
C ASN A 292 10.54 -9.18 -31.75
N ILE A 293 10.89 -10.45 -32.00
CA ILE A 293 12.27 -10.85 -32.39
C ILE A 293 12.78 -10.04 -33.60
N PRO A 294 11.99 -9.82 -34.68
CA PRO A 294 12.39 -8.92 -35.76
C PRO A 294 12.75 -7.50 -35.29
N SER A 295 11.94 -6.88 -34.42
CA SER A 295 12.24 -5.54 -33.87
C SER A 295 13.51 -5.53 -33.04
N ILE A 296 13.74 -6.55 -32.22
CA ILE A 296 14.98 -6.69 -31.43
C ILE A 296 16.19 -6.84 -32.36
N LEU A 297 16.10 -7.67 -33.39
CA LEU A 297 17.16 -7.84 -34.38
C LEU A 297 17.45 -6.54 -35.16
N ILE A 298 16.44 -5.74 -35.50
CA ILE A 298 16.62 -4.47 -36.21
C ILE A 298 17.20 -3.40 -35.27
N VAL A 299 16.68 -3.26 -34.05
CA VAL A 299 17.14 -2.22 -33.13
C VAL A 299 18.53 -2.56 -32.59
N ILE A 300 18.71 -3.75 -32.02
CA ILE A 300 20.01 -4.16 -31.46
C ILE A 300 20.99 -4.43 -32.58
N GLY A 301 20.62 -5.24 -33.57
CA GLY A 301 21.50 -5.56 -34.70
C GLY A 301 21.82 -4.34 -35.55
N GLY A 302 20.85 -3.43 -35.77
CA GLY A 302 21.09 -2.17 -36.47
C GLY A 302 22.00 -1.22 -35.68
N THR A 303 21.85 -1.13 -34.36
CA THR A 303 22.76 -0.34 -33.50
C THR A 303 24.18 -0.91 -33.52
N ILE A 304 24.31 -2.23 -33.41
CA ILE A 304 25.60 -2.93 -33.49
C ILE A 304 26.25 -2.74 -34.88
N ALA A 305 25.49 -2.93 -35.95
CA ALA A 305 25.98 -2.74 -37.31
C ALA A 305 26.39 -1.29 -37.59
N ALA A 306 25.58 -0.31 -37.18
CA ALA A 306 25.91 1.11 -37.29
C ALA A 306 27.18 1.47 -36.50
N THR A 307 27.37 0.85 -35.34
CA THR A 307 28.59 1.01 -34.55
C THR A 307 29.80 0.43 -35.29
N PHE A 308 29.68 -0.76 -35.88
CA PHE A 308 30.77 -1.40 -36.64
C PHE A 308 31.05 -0.79 -38.01
N ILE A 309 30.12 -0.04 -38.60
CA ILE A 309 30.40 0.78 -39.78
C ILE A 309 31.40 1.89 -39.45
N ARG A 310 31.32 2.44 -38.23
CA ARG A 310 32.11 3.61 -37.81
C ARG A 310 33.36 3.26 -37.00
N PHE A 311 33.36 2.13 -36.29
CA PHE A 311 34.42 1.74 -35.36
C PHE A 311 34.86 0.30 -35.58
N SER A 312 36.16 0.06 -35.48
CA SER A 312 36.73 -1.29 -35.61
C SER A 312 36.38 -2.18 -34.40
N LEU A 313 36.37 -3.50 -34.60
CA LEU A 313 36.04 -4.46 -33.54
C LEU A 313 36.89 -4.26 -32.27
N ASN A 314 38.16 -3.91 -32.44
CA ASN A 314 39.10 -3.68 -31.36
C ASN A 314 38.79 -2.40 -30.56
N GLU A 315 38.30 -1.35 -31.23
CA GLU A 315 37.89 -0.09 -30.56
C GLU A 315 36.60 -0.28 -29.77
N VAL A 316 35.63 -1.02 -30.32
CA VAL A 316 34.36 -1.31 -29.63
C VAL A 316 34.61 -2.19 -28.40
N LEU A 317 35.36 -3.28 -28.53
CA LEU A 317 35.70 -4.15 -27.39
C LEU A 317 36.55 -3.41 -26.33
N GLY A 318 37.46 -2.53 -26.77
CA GLY A 318 38.22 -1.65 -25.87
C GLY A 318 37.31 -0.70 -25.09
N SER A 319 36.33 -0.10 -25.75
CA SER A 319 35.38 0.84 -25.13
C SER A 319 34.48 0.18 -24.08
N ILE A 320 34.05 -1.07 -24.31
CA ILE A 320 33.25 -1.85 -23.33
C ILE A 320 34.05 -2.09 -22.06
N ASN A 321 35.33 -2.44 -22.18
CA ASN A 321 36.19 -2.66 -21.01
C ASN A 321 36.41 -1.36 -20.21
N VAL A 322 36.56 -0.23 -20.90
CA VAL A 322 36.66 1.10 -20.27
C VAL A 322 35.34 1.50 -19.60
N ALA A 323 34.20 1.29 -20.25
CA ALA A 323 32.88 1.55 -19.69
C ALA A 323 32.59 0.68 -18.46
N MET A 324 32.93 -0.61 -18.51
CA MET A 324 32.83 -1.52 -17.36
C MET A 324 33.69 -1.04 -16.19
N LYS A 325 34.90 -0.55 -16.45
CA LYS A 325 35.73 0.06 -15.41
C LYS A 325 35.05 1.30 -14.82
N ALA A 326 34.40 2.15 -15.60
CA ALA A 326 33.69 3.33 -15.09
C ALA A 326 32.46 2.98 -14.22
N PHE A 327 31.69 1.95 -14.59
CA PHE A 327 30.50 1.53 -13.83
C PHE A 327 30.82 0.74 -12.56
N PHE A 328 31.93 -0.01 -12.55
CA PHE A 328 32.32 -0.86 -11.42
C PHE A 328 33.48 -0.29 -10.60
N HIS A 329 33.95 0.93 -10.89
CA HIS A 329 34.89 1.62 -10.01
C HIS A 329 34.16 2.07 -8.75
N LYS A 330 34.32 1.32 -7.67
CA LYS A 330 34.03 1.83 -6.33
C LYS A 330 35.11 2.83 -5.97
N SER A 331 34.80 4.12 -6.09
CA SER A 331 35.61 5.16 -5.43
C SER A 331 35.55 4.93 -3.92
N LYS A 332 36.70 4.84 -3.25
CA LYS A 332 36.75 4.79 -1.77
C LYS A 332 36.09 6.04 -1.21
N LEU A 333 35.30 5.90 -0.14
CA LEU A 333 34.67 7.05 0.51
C LEU A 333 35.76 7.98 1.07
N PRO A 334 35.68 9.31 0.86
CA PRO A 334 36.69 10.26 1.35
C PRO A 334 36.97 10.13 2.86
N GLU A 335 35.97 9.73 3.64
CA GLU A 335 36.09 9.50 5.08
C GLU A 335 37.06 8.37 5.44
N GLU A 336 37.14 7.32 4.63
CA GLU A 336 38.06 6.20 4.85
C GLU A 336 39.50 6.63 4.57
N THR A 337 39.72 7.37 3.49
CA THR A 337 41.03 7.94 3.14
C THR A 337 41.53 8.93 4.20
N ILE A 338 40.66 9.79 4.73
CA ILE A 338 41.02 10.71 5.82
C ILE A 338 41.47 9.95 7.06
N LYS A 339 40.73 8.89 7.46
CA LYS A 339 41.10 8.05 8.61
C LYS A 339 42.46 7.37 8.40
N GLU A 340 42.73 6.88 7.19
CA GLU A 340 44.01 6.28 6.83
C GLU A 340 45.17 7.28 6.95
N ILE A 341 45.02 8.49 6.38
CA ILE A 341 46.03 9.56 6.46
C ILE A 341 46.28 10.00 7.92
N VAL A 342 45.23 10.17 8.72
CA VAL A 342 45.36 10.53 10.15
C VAL A 342 46.09 9.43 10.93
N THR A 343 45.86 8.16 10.60
CA THR A 343 46.56 7.03 11.22
C THR A 343 48.04 7.05 10.89
N LEU A 344 48.40 7.26 9.62
CA LEU A 344 49.78 7.38 9.17
C LEU A 344 50.49 8.58 9.81
N ALA A 345 49.84 9.74 9.90
CA ALA A 345 50.38 10.93 10.57
C ALA A 345 50.68 10.68 12.05
N ASN A 346 49.82 9.93 12.76
CA ASN A 346 50.05 9.55 14.15
C ASN A 346 51.25 8.61 14.33
N ILE A 347 51.44 7.66 13.40
CA ILE A 347 52.61 6.77 13.38
C ILE A 347 53.88 7.59 13.15
N ALA A 348 53.88 8.46 12.14
CA ALA A 348 54.98 9.36 11.82
C ALA A 348 55.41 10.19 13.04
N ARG A 349 54.44 10.74 13.78
CA ARG A 349 54.68 11.59 14.96
C ARG A 349 55.27 10.82 16.14
N ARG A 350 54.85 9.57 16.36
CA ARG A 350 55.27 8.77 17.52
C ARG A 350 56.59 8.04 17.29
N GLU A 351 56.82 7.57 16.07
CA GLU A 351 57.84 6.56 15.78
C GLU A 351 58.80 6.98 14.66
N GLY A 352 58.59 8.16 14.07
CA GLY A 352 59.40 8.70 12.99
C GLY A 352 58.97 8.22 11.60
N LEU A 353 59.45 8.95 10.57
CA LEU A 353 59.04 8.75 9.18
C LEU A 353 59.47 7.37 8.63
N LEU A 354 60.62 6.83 9.04
CA LEU A 354 61.10 5.52 8.58
C LEU A 354 60.11 4.36 8.83
N LYS A 355 59.27 4.46 9.86
CA LYS A 355 58.33 3.39 10.18
C LYS A 355 57.12 3.34 9.24
N LEU A 356 56.91 4.41 8.46
CA LEU A 356 55.86 4.47 7.44
C LEU A 356 56.15 3.57 6.24
N GLU A 357 57.43 3.28 5.94
CA GLU A 357 57.85 2.41 4.82
C GLU A 357 57.28 0.99 4.96
N LYS A 358 57.07 0.53 6.21
CA LYS A 358 56.60 -0.82 6.52
C LYS A 358 55.07 -0.92 6.62
N GLN A 359 54.33 0.18 6.44
CA GLN A 359 52.88 0.16 6.49
C GLN A 359 52.28 -0.33 5.16
N PRO A 360 51.28 -1.21 5.18
CA PRO A 360 50.59 -1.63 3.97
C PRO A 360 49.67 -0.48 3.50
N ILE A 361 50.11 0.26 2.49
CA ILE A 361 49.32 1.32 1.84
C ILE A 361 48.78 0.78 0.52
N GLU A 362 47.46 0.71 0.39
CA GLU A 362 46.79 0.19 -0.81
C GLU A 362 46.74 1.21 -1.95
N ASP A 363 46.59 2.50 -1.62
CA ASP A 363 46.46 3.57 -2.61
C ASP A 363 47.84 3.93 -3.20
N PRO A 364 48.04 3.79 -4.53
CA PRO A 364 49.34 4.07 -5.16
C PRO A 364 49.79 5.52 -5.04
N PHE A 365 48.85 6.48 -5.05
CA PHE A 365 49.12 7.91 -4.95
C PHE A 365 49.59 8.27 -3.52
N LEU A 366 48.89 7.78 -2.51
CA LEU A 366 49.27 7.94 -1.11
C LEU A 366 50.60 7.26 -0.80
N LYS A 367 50.84 6.05 -1.34
CA LYS A 367 52.12 5.33 -1.16
C LYS A 367 53.31 6.13 -1.69
N LYS A 368 53.15 6.78 -2.84
CA LYS A 368 54.17 7.64 -3.45
C LYS A 368 54.45 8.88 -2.59
N ALA A 369 53.40 9.54 -2.09
CA ALA A 369 53.53 10.67 -1.17
C ALA A 369 54.31 10.30 0.10
N ILE A 370 53.98 9.16 0.71
CA ILE A 370 54.67 8.67 1.92
C ILE A 370 56.14 8.32 1.63
N MET A 371 56.45 7.77 0.45
CA MET A 371 57.85 7.48 0.09
C MET A 371 58.68 8.76 0.00
N PHE A 372 58.16 9.84 -0.60
CA PHE A 372 58.87 11.11 -0.63
C PHE A 372 59.11 11.71 0.77
N CYS A 373 58.16 11.52 1.69
CA CYS A 373 58.34 11.90 3.09
C CYS A 373 59.43 11.06 3.78
N VAL A 374 59.50 9.75 3.52
CA VAL A 374 60.55 8.86 4.06
C VAL A 374 61.93 9.23 3.51
N ASP A 375 62.00 9.56 2.23
CA ASP A 375 63.22 9.99 1.53
C ASP A 375 63.69 11.39 1.93
N GLY A 376 62.91 12.13 2.73
CA GLY A 376 63.30 13.42 3.29
C GLY A 376 63.20 14.59 2.32
N HIS A 377 62.33 14.52 1.31
CA HIS A 377 62.08 15.64 0.41
C HIS A 377 61.35 16.79 1.15
N GLU A 378 61.60 18.03 0.74
CA GLU A 378 60.91 19.20 1.30
C GLU A 378 59.43 19.23 0.94
N ALA A 379 58.61 19.78 1.82
CA ALA A 379 57.15 19.79 1.67
C ALA A 379 56.69 20.43 0.34
N ASP A 380 57.29 21.55 -0.04
CA ASP A 380 56.94 22.29 -1.26
C ASP A 380 57.18 21.43 -2.52
N PHE A 381 58.25 20.64 -2.54
CA PHE A 381 58.55 19.72 -3.64
C PHE A 381 57.51 18.58 -3.72
N ILE A 382 57.16 18.00 -2.58
CA ILE A 382 56.15 16.92 -2.53
C ILE A 382 54.80 17.44 -3.00
N GLU A 383 54.40 18.63 -2.54
CA GLU A 383 53.16 19.28 -2.94
C GLU A 383 53.15 19.60 -4.44
N GLU A 384 54.25 20.12 -4.99
CA GLU A 384 54.34 20.41 -6.43
C GLU A 384 54.22 19.13 -7.28
N VAL A 385 54.94 18.06 -6.91
CA VAL A 385 54.94 16.79 -7.66
C VAL A 385 53.57 16.13 -7.62
N LEU A 386 52.95 16.05 -6.44
CA LEU A 386 51.63 15.44 -6.28
C LEU A 386 50.54 16.29 -6.95
N SER A 387 50.58 17.62 -6.82
CA SER A 387 49.61 18.51 -7.48
C SER A 387 49.66 18.39 -9.00
N LYS A 388 50.86 18.27 -9.56
CA LYS A 388 51.07 18.06 -11.00
C LYS A 388 50.52 16.70 -11.46
N GLU A 389 50.67 15.66 -10.66
CA GLU A 389 50.14 14.32 -10.95
C GLU A 389 48.62 14.28 -10.90
N VAL A 390 48.00 15.01 -9.96
CA VAL A 390 46.54 15.19 -9.92
C VAL A 390 46.05 15.85 -11.20
N GLN A 391 46.68 16.96 -11.65
CA GLN A 391 46.31 17.65 -12.88
C GLN A 391 46.47 16.82 -14.15
N LEU A 392 47.38 15.84 -14.16
CA LEU A 392 47.61 14.94 -15.30
C LEU A 392 46.64 13.75 -15.32
N THR A 393 45.99 13.45 -14.18
CA THR A 393 45.15 12.26 -13.99
C THR A 393 43.65 12.59 -13.90
N SER A 394 43.31 13.84 -13.55
CA SER A 394 41.97 14.44 -13.66
C SER A 394 41.65 14.80 -15.11
#